data_AF-A0A812QMV3-F1
#
_entry.id   AF-A0A812QMV3-F1
#
_cell.length_a   1.000
_cell.length_b   1.000
_cell.length_c   1.000
_cell.angle_alpha   90.00
_cell.angle_beta   90.00
_cell.angle_gamma   90.00
#
_symmetry.space_group_name_H-M   'P 1'
#
loop_
_entity.id
_entity.type
_entity.pdbx_description
1 polymer ?
#
loop_
_entity_poly.entity_id
_entity_poly.type
_entity_poly.pdbx_seq_one_letter_code
_entity_poly.pdbx_strand_id
1 'polypeptide(L)'
;MIVTIAARRVNYMATVFNVREWQFYDAVEGYSAPPALGKESWQNTAFFRPVQRRLISAYIRAIRAAGGRSWLYVQAMATDPGDTELQKDAPVIGQHKVDGRPLLDVMPPTHAWAKRIAPRWATFAAEMEFSGIHWDTLGDFGAGRASRNGADLYGFLEAAKPILQAQGLEQTANFVDGFGWDARLWNSGLIAFPYWEVWSVPRVSRRFFREACPGPAGGCVFVCYPGKDSQHSDQQQNSGFVGEGPTQLLLDRWTLAKCTNHTYLAVGDGANHIQTEYFPFTRSLDVQVIEQLQHLFVGDLDKQECARLLDIYAPAELSLLQSLPPWAPWLLLLLLLPLFCLIYFLRTKWCKKRPLSSPAQLQVQKSPVQKPFQSDTRRSVLAADGFTYERQAIEKWLSMHNTSPMTGAVLAHRYLTENFALRHLIETYEAQLSEKRTTQGRRAGVSKTCISPPLSELSDEADSYMDEEWSNEAPSRRMVRMEEDMPILSHQVDDG
;
A
#
# COMPACT_ATOMS: atom_id res chain seq x y z
N MET A 1 -17.93 -10.07 24.26
CA MET A 1 -16.59 -9.51 23.93
C MET A 1 -16.30 -9.55 22.42
N ILE A 2 -16.15 -10.72 21.78
CA ILE A 2 -15.79 -10.82 20.33
C ILE A 2 -16.79 -10.08 19.42
N VAL A 3 -18.09 -10.31 19.61
CA VAL A 3 -19.15 -9.62 18.83
C VAL A 3 -19.04 -8.10 18.98
N THR A 4 -18.78 -7.62 20.21
CA THR A 4 -18.61 -6.20 20.52
C THR A 4 -17.39 -5.60 19.82
N ILE A 5 -16.27 -6.33 19.76
CA ILE A 5 -15.04 -5.88 19.08
C ILE A 5 -15.27 -5.79 17.57
N ALA A 6 -15.84 -6.84 16.96
CA ALA A 6 -16.13 -6.86 15.53
C ALA A 6 -17.07 -5.71 15.13
N ALA A 7 -18.17 -5.53 15.88
CA ALA A 7 -19.11 -4.43 15.65
C ALA A 7 -18.43 -3.06 15.77
N ARG A 8 -17.64 -2.82 16.82
CA ARG A 8 -16.92 -1.55 17.01
C ARG A 8 -15.97 -1.25 15.85
N ARG A 9 -15.21 -2.26 15.41
CA ARG A 9 -14.24 -2.10 14.32
C ARG A 9 -14.90 -1.86 12.97
N VAL A 10 -15.91 -2.65 12.63
CA VAL A 10 -16.68 -2.47 11.39
C VAL A 10 -17.36 -1.10 11.37
N ASN A 11 -18.03 -0.71 12.46
CA ASN A 11 -18.67 0.59 12.55
C ASN A 11 -17.66 1.72 12.42
N TYR A 12 -16.48 1.59 13.03
CA TYR A 12 -15.41 2.56 12.86
C TYR A 12 -15.00 2.70 11.39
N MET A 13 -14.71 1.59 10.69
CA MET A 13 -14.33 1.62 9.27
C MET A 13 -15.44 2.20 8.38
N ALA A 14 -16.69 1.81 8.64
CA ALA A 14 -17.85 2.26 7.87
C ALA A 14 -18.17 3.74 8.08
N THR A 15 -17.91 4.29 9.27
CA THR A 15 -18.22 5.69 9.60
C THR A 15 -17.06 6.64 9.30
N VAL A 16 -15.83 6.23 9.60
CA VAL A 16 -14.63 7.06 9.43
C VAL A 16 -14.13 7.07 7.99
N PHE A 17 -14.14 5.91 7.33
CA PHE A 17 -13.59 5.76 5.98
C PHE A 17 -14.65 5.44 4.92
N ASN A 18 -15.94 5.44 5.30
CA ASN A 18 -17.06 5.10 4.43
C ASN A 18 -16.89 3.75 3.71
N VAL A 19 -16.28 2.76 4.37
CA VAL A 19 -16.13 1.41 3.81
C VAL A 19 -17.49 0.75 3.67
N ARG A 20 -17.73 0.10 2.53
CA ARG A 20 -18.95 -0.67 2.23
C ARG A 20 -18.67 -2.10 1.73
N GLU A 21 -17.43 -2.38 1.37
CA GLU A 21 -16.98 -3.66 0.83
C GLU A 21 -15.81 -4.16 1.68
N TRP A 22 -15.92 -5.35 2.26
CA TRP A 22 -14.87 -5.94 3.10
C TRP A 22 -14.37 -7.24 2.51
N GLN A 23 -13.08 -7.31 2.20
CA GLN A 23 -12.43 -8.54 1.77
C GLN A 23 -11.83 -9.27 2.97
N PHE A 24 -12.16 -10.56 3.10
CA PHE A 24 -11.55 -11.44 4.10
C PHE A 24 -10.36 -12.15 3.45
N TYR A 25 -9.22 -11.46 3.50
CA TYR A 25 -7.94 -11.94 2.97
C TYR A 25 -7.38 -13.08 3.83
N ASP A 26 -6.85 -14.13 3.21
CA ASP A 26 -6.18 -15.26 3.88
C ASP A 26 -6.99 -15.98 4.97
N ALA A 27 -8.32 -15.94 4.88
CA ALA A 27 -9.20 -16.63 5.81
C ALA A 27 -9.36 -18.13 5.52
N VAL A 28 -8.75 -18.64 4.45
CA VAL A 28 -8.90 -20.03 3.98
C VAL A 28 -7.85 -20.96 4.62
N GLU A 29 -8.18 -22.24 4.76
CA GLU A 29 -7.26 -23.26 5.28
C GLU A 29 -6.21 -23.66 4.25
N GLY A 30 -6.62 -23.89 3.01
CA GLY A 30 -5.74 -24.17 1.87
C GLY A 30 -6.29 -23.57 0.57
N TYR A 31 -5.56 -23.78 -0.52
CA TYR A 31 -5.95 -23.28 -1.84
C TYR A 31 -6.76 -24.29 -2.65
N SER A 32 -6.65 -25.59 -2.35
CA SER A 32 -7.42 -26.62 -3.04
C SER A 32 -8.84 -26.76 -2.52
N ALA A 33 -9.05 -26.51 -1.23
CA ALA A 33 -10.35 -26.65 -0.58
C ALA A 33 -10.54 -25.63 0.54
N PRO A 34 -11.79 -25.16 0.74
CA PRO A 34 -12.13 -24.43 1.95
C PRO A 34 -11.96 -25.31 3.19
N PRO A 35 -11.93 -24.70 4.40
CA PRO A 35 -12.12 -25.44 5.63
C PRO A 35 -13.37 -26.31 5.57
N ALA A 36 -13.33 -27.47 6.24
CA ALA A 36 -14.51 -28.34 6.33
C ALA A 36 -15.72 -27.60 6.92
N LEU A 37 -16.92 -27.94 6.44
CA LEU A 37 -18.17 -27.37 6.93
C LEU A 37 -18.31 -27.62 8.45
N GLY A 38 -18.76 -26.62 9.19
CA GLY A 38 -18.81 -26.65 10.65
C GLY A 38 -17.46 -26.67 11.39
N LYS A 39 -16.31 -26.65 10.70
CA LYS A 39 -15.00 -26.58 11.37
C LYS A 39 -14.85 -25.24 12.10
N GLU A 40 -14.54 -25.30 13.40
CA GLU A 40 -14.52 -24.13 14.30
C GLU A 40 -13.23 -23.31 14.23
N SER A 41 -12.11 -23.94 13.90
CA SER A 41 -10.81 -23.28 13.76
C SER A 41 -9.88 -24.03 12.83
N TRP A 42 -9.00 -23.28 12.15
CA TRP A 42 -7.97 -23.80 11.27
C TRP A 42 -6.75 -22.86 11.29
N GLN A 43 -5.69 -23.27 10.59
CA GLN A 43 -4.57 -22.39 10.28
C GLN A 43 -4.62 -22.05 8.80
N ASN A 44 -4.23 -20.83 8.44
CA ASN A 44 -4.10 -20.50 7.03
C ASN A 44 -2.82 -21.15 6.43
N THR A 45 -2.89 -21.64 5.20
CA THR A 45 -1.74 -22.28 4.52
C THR A 45 -0.55 -21.32 4.36
N ALA A 46 -0.79 -20.01 4.19
CA ALA A 46 0.28 -19.08 3.83
C ALA A 46 1.28 -18.83 4.96
N PHE A 47 0.82 -18.71 6.21
CA PHE A 47 1.68 -18.31 7.33
C PHE A 47 1.29 -18.97 8.65
N PHE A 48 0.50 -20.05 8.62
CA PHE A 48 0.05 -20.82 9.79
C PHE A 48 -0.66 -19.96 10.85
N ARG A 49 -1.27 -18.85 10.43
CA ARG A 49 -2.00 -17.95 11.32
C ARG A 49 -3.31 -18.61 11.75
N PRO A 50 -3.66 -18.55 13.04
CA PRO A 50 -4.89 -19.13 13.53
C PRO A 50 -6.10 -18.35 13.01
N VAL A 51 -7.08 -19.08 12.48
CA VAL A 51 -8.35 -18.55 12.02
C VAL A 51 -9.47 -19.18 12.84
N GLN A 52 -10.39 -18.37 13.34
CA GLN A 52 -11.53 -18.80 14.15
C GLN A 52 -12.83 -18.52 13.41
N ARG A 53 -13.65 -19.56 13.19
CA ARG A 53 -14.95 -19.48 12.54
C ARG A 53 -15.84 -18.41 13.17
N ARG A 54 -15.98 -18.46 14.51
CA ARG A 54 -16.78 -17.50 15.29
C ARG A 54 -16.37 -16.04 15.09
N LEU A 55 -15.09 -15.77 14.79
CA LEU A 55 -14.59 -14.42 14.56
C LEU A 55 -15.05 -13.94 13.18
N ILE A 56 -14.85 -14.76 12.14
CA ILE A 56 -15.34 -14.46 10.79
C ILE A 56 -16.85 -14.20 10.81
N SER A 57 -17.63 -15.08 11.42
CA SER A 57 -19.10 -14.92 11.53
C SER A 57 -19.51 -13.69 12.35
N ALA A 58 -18.70 -13.25 13.32
CA ALA A 58 -18.97 -12.01 14.04
C ALA A 58 -18.75 -10.78 13.16
N TYR A 59 -17.68 -10.76 12.35
CA TYR A 59 -17.43 -9.67 11.41
C TYR A 59 -18.46 -9.63 10.27
N ILE A 60 -18.83 -10.77 9.69
CA ILE A 60 -19.85 -10.84 8.63
C ILE A 60 -21.18 -10.25 9.13
N ARG A 61 -21.62 -10.62 10.33
CA ARG A 61 -22.84 -10.06 10.93
C ARG A 61 -22.73 -8.55 11.19
N ALA A 62 -21.59 -8.09 11.70
CA ALA A 62 -21.35 -6.67 11.90
C ALA A 62 -21.34 -5.88 10.58
N ILE A 63 -20.73 -6.43 9.53
CA ILE A 63 -20.69 -5.84 8.18
C ILE A 63 -22.09 -5.72 7.61
N ARG A 64 -22.89 -6.79 7.70
CA ARG A 64 -24.29 -6.78 7.27
C ARG A 64 -25.11 -5.73 8.03
N ALA A 65 -24.94 -5.64 9.35
CA ALA A 65 -25.62 -4.65 10.19
C ALA A 65 -25.23 -3.20 9.83
N ALA A 66 -24.00 -2.98 9.35
CA ALA A 66 -23.52 -1.69 8.86
C ALA A 66 -23.91 -1.39 7.40
N GLY A 67 -24.74 -2.25 6.77
CA GLY A 67 -25.17 -2.11 5.37
C GLY A 67 -24.09 -2.45 4.35
N GLY A 68 -23.09 -3.23 4.75
CA GLY A 68 -21.96 -3.63 3.93
C GLY A 68 -22.06 -5.02 3.32
N ARG A 69 -21.12 -5.34 2.43
CA ARG A 69 -20.92 -6.68 1.88
C ARG A 69 -19.56 -7.26 2.27
N SER A 70 -19.54 -8.56 2.51
CA SER A 70 -18.33 -9.31 2.88
C SER A 70 -17.95 -10.30 1.78
N TRP A 71 -16.69 -10.26 1.37
CA TRP A 71 -16.14 -11.04 0.26
C TRP A 71 -15.11 -12.04 0.76
N LEU A 72 -15.32 -13.32 0.48
CA LEU A 72 -14.30 -14.33 0.73
C LEU A 72 -13.22 -14.23 -0.35
N TYR A 73 -11.96 -14.01 0.05
CA TYR A 73 -10.83 -14.14 -0.87
C TYR A 73 -10.66 -15.61 -1.26
N VAL A 74 -10.59 -15.87 -2.57
CA VAL A 74 -10.24 -17.17 -3.12
C VAL A 74 -9.31 -16.97 -4.31
N GLN A 75 -8.14 -17.62 -4.29
CA GLN A 75 -7.21 -17.57 -5.41
C GLN A 75 -7.73 -18.45 -6.56
N ALA A 76 -8.21 -17.84 -7.64
CA ALA A 76 -8.78 -18.56 -8.79
C ALA A 76 -7.72 -19.37 -9.56
N MET A 77 -6.45 -19.01 -9.38
CA MET A 77 -5.30 -19.60 -10.08
C MET A 77 -4.52 -20.59 -9.21
N ALA A 78 -5.12 -21.22 -8.20
CA ALA A 78 -4.35 -22.02 -7.24
C ALA A 78 -4.92 -23.39 -6.90
N THR A 79 -4.00 -24.26 -6.51
CA THR A 79 -4.21 -25.44 -5.68
C THR A 79 -3.13 -25.49 -4.62
N ASP A 80 -3.34 -26.28 -3.57
CA ASP A 80 -2.25 -26.60 -2.65
C ASP A 80 -1.14 -27.35 -3.40
N PRO A 81 0.15 -27.12 -3.04
CA PRO A 81 1.26 -27.76 -3.74
C PRO A 81 1.13 -29.30 -3.77
N GLY A 82 1.12 -29.88 -4.96
CA GLY A 82 1.07 -31.33 -5.17
C GLY A 82 -0.31 -31.98 -5.03
N ASP A 83 -1.42 -31.23 -5.08
CA ASP A 83 -2.77 -31.80 -5.09
C ASP A 83 -3.11 -32.49 -6.42
N THR A 84 -2.62 -33.71 -6.59
CA THR A 84 -2.79 -34.47 -7.84
C THR A 84 -4.24 -34.78 -8.19
N GLU A 85 -5.12 -34.86 -7.20
CA GLU A 85 -6.54 -35.16 -7.41
C GLU A 85 -7.27 -33.97 -8.01
N LEU A 86 -7.10 -32.78 -7.43
CA LEU A 86 -7.75 -31.58 -7.94
C LEU A 86 -7.12 -31.11 -9.27
N GLN A 87 -5.82 -31.32 -9.42
CA GLN A 87 -5.06 -30.96 -10.63
C GLN A 87 -5.29 -31.93 -11.79
N LYS A 88 -5.95 -33.07 -11.58
CA LYS A 88 -6.15 -34.10 -12.61
C LYS A 88 -6.75 -33.52 -13.89
N ASP A 89 -6.08 -33.72 -15.03
CA ASP A 89 -6.48 -33.20 -16.35
C ASP A 89 -6.56 -31.65 -16.43
N ALA A 90 -5.95 -30.93 -15.48
CA ALA A 90 -5.78 -29.49 -15.50
C ALA A 90 -4.28 -29.12 -15.46
N PRO A 91 -3.82 -28.14 -16.26
CA PRO A 91 -2.40 -27.84 -16.34
C PRO A 91 -1.92 -27.07 -15.10
N VAL A 92 -0.89 -27.59 -14.44
CA VAL A 92 -0.08 -26.83 -13.47
C VAL A 92 0.97 -26.04 -14.25
N ILE A 93 0.87 -24.71 -14.22
CA ILE A 93 1.74 -23.83 -15.02
C ILE A 93 2.94 -23.30 -14.24
N GLY A 94 3.04 -23.57 -12.95
CA GLY A 94 4.21 -23.23 -12.13
C GLY A 94 3.87 -23.18 -10.65
N GLN A 95 4.72 -22.53 -9.88
CA GLN A 95 4.53 -22.36 -8.44
C GLN A 95 4.74 -20.90 -8.07
N HIS A 96 3.83 -20.37 -7.25
CA HIS A 96 4.10 -19.12 -6.55
C HIS A 96 4.80 -19.47 -5.23
N LYS A 97 5.92 -18.79 -4.96
CA LYS A 97 6.79 -19.11 -3.83
C LYS A 97 6.93 -17.90 -2.92
N VAL A 98 6.90 -18.15 -1.61
CA VAL A 98 7.20 -17.16 -0.57
C VAL A 98 8.41 -17.68 0.20
N ASP A 99 9.44 -16.86 0.34
CA ASP A 99 10.72 -17.22 0.98
C ASP A 99 11.34 -18.53 0.44
N GLY A 100 11.24 -18.72 -0.88
CA GLY A 100 11.73 -19.90 -1.59
C GLY A 100 10.88 -21.16 -1.44
N ARG A 101 9.82 -21.13 -0.62
CA ARG A 101 8.90 -22.26 -0.40
C ARG A 101 7.67 -22.14 -1.30
N PRO A 102 7.24 -23.21 -1.99
CA PRO A 102 5.99 -23.22 -2.73
C PRO A 102 4.82 -22.93 -1.78
N LEU A 103 4.12 -21.83 -2.06
CA LEU A 103 2.89 -21.47 -1.36
C LEU A 103 1.68 -22.14 -2.03
N LEU A 104 1.68 -22.15 -3.37
CA LEU A 104 0.63 -22.75 -4.19
C LEU A 104 1.17 -23.18 -5.54
N ASP A 105 0.50 -24.18 -6.13
CA ASP A 105 0.66 -24.56 -7.53
C ASP A 105 -0.31 -23.72 -8.37
N VAL A 106 0.23 -23.10 -9.43
CA VAL A 106 -0.50 -22.15 -10.26
C VAL A 106 -1.28 -22.86 -11.35
N MET A 107 -2.57 -22.56 -11.45
CA MET A 107 -3.49 -23.05 -12.46
C MET A 107 -3.94 -21.89 -13.36
N PRO A 108 -4.06 -22.06 -14.68
CA PRO A 108 -4.68 -21.04 -15.52
C PRO A 108 -6.19 -20.99 -15.22
N PRO A 109 -6.77 -19.80 -15.01
CA PRO A 109 -8.20 -19.67 -14.81
C PRO A 109 -8.89 -19.97 -16.15
N THR A 110 -9.79 -20.94 -16.17
CA THR A 110 -10.56 -21.32 -17.38
C THR A 110 -12.01 -21.61 -17.02
N HIS A 111 -12.88 -21.65 -18.03
CA HIS A 111 -14.27 -22.09 -17.87
C HIS A 111 -14.40 -23.46 -17.21
N ALA A 112 -13.59 -24.44 -17.62
CA ALA A 112 -13.60 -25.79 -17.06
C ALA A 112 -13.08 -25.81 -15.62
N TRP A 113 -12.06 -25.00 -15.34
CA TRP A 113 -11.50 -24.85 -14.01
C TRP A 113 -12.51 -24.23 -13.02
N ALA A 114 -13.22 -23.18 -13.43
CA ALA A 114 -14.29 -22.57 -12.64
C ALA A 114 -15.36 -23.60 -12.24
N LYS A 115 -15.82 -24.43 -13.18
CA LYS A 115 -16.81 -25.50 -12.88
C LYS A 115 -16.30 -26.50 -11.84
N ARG A 116 -14.98 -26.69 -11.74
CA ARG A 116 -14.36 -27.62 -10.80
C ARG A 116 -14.23 -27.03 -9.39
N ILE A 117 -13.79 -25.77 -9.28
CA ILE A 117 -13.50 -25.16 -7.98
C ILE A 117 -14.64 -24.30 -7.41
N ALA A 118 -15.46 -23.66 -8.24
CA ALA A 118 -16.52 -22.78 -7.75
C ALA A 118 -17.52 -23.48 -6.81
N PRO A 119 -17.97 -24.73 -7.05
CA PRO A 119 -18.98 -25.37 -6.19
C PRO A 119 -18.56 -25.50 -4.72
N ARG A 120 -17.31 -25.93 -4.46
CA ARG A 120 -16.81 -26.11 -3.08
C ARG A 120 -16.68 -24.78 -2.35
N TRP A 121 -16.16 -23.75 -3.03
CA TRP A 121 -15.98 -22.42 -2.46
C TRP A 121 -17.31 -21.71 -2.25
N ALA A 122 -18.25 -21.83 -3.19
CA ALA A 122 -19.60 -21.29 -3.07
C ALA A 122 -20.35 -21.93 -1.89
N THR A 123 -20.23 -23.24 -1.69
CA THR A 123 -20.86 -23.95 -0.56
C THR A 123 -20.35 -23.41 0.77
N PHE A 124 -19.04 -23.30 0.94
CA PHE A 124 -18.43 -22.75 2.15
C PHE A 124 -18.78 -21.27 2.37
N ALA A 125 -18.70 -20.45 1.31
CA ALA A 125 -19.01 -19.03 1.40
C ALA A 125 -20.46 -18.78 1.81
N ALA A 126 -21.40 -19.55 1.26
CA ALA A 126 -22.81 -19.48 1.61
C ALA A 126 -23.09 -19.92 3.06
N GLU A 127 -22.45 -21.01 3.51
CA GLU A 127 -22.55 -21.47 4.91
C GLU A 127 -22.04 -20.44 5.91
N MET A 128 -20.96 -19.74 5.57
CA MET A 128 -20.42 -18.65 6.39
C MET A 128 -21.22 -17.34 6.25
N GLU A 129 -22.21 -17.31 5.36
CA GLU A 129 -23.05 -16.17 5.03
C GLU A 129 -22.31 -14.95 4.44
N PHE A 130 -21.25 -15.21 3.67
CA PHE A 130 -20.61 -14.16 2.88
C PHE A 130 -21.58 -13.60 1.83
N SER A 131 -21.36 -12.36 1.40
CA SER A 131 -22.11 -11.75 0.30
C SER A 131 -21.66 -12.27 -1.06
N GLY A 132 -20.40 -12.71 -1.16
CA GLY A 132 -19.85 -13.20 -2.41
C GLY A 132 -18.41 -13.66 -2.30
N ILE A 133 -17.84 -14.03 -3.45
CA ILE A 133 -16.44 -14.43 -3.58
C ILE A 133 -15.66 -13.34 -4.33
N HIS A 134 -14.51 -12.97 -3.77
CA HIS A 134 -13.50 -12.20 -4.48
C HIS A 134 -12.49 -13.19 -5.08
N TRP A 135 -12.55 -13.38 -6.40
CA TRP A 135 -11.61 -14.21 -7.14
C TRP A 135 -10.32 -13.47 -7.38
N ASP A 136 -9.28 -13.83 -6.64
CA ASP A 136 -7.96 -13.28 -6.88
C ASP A 136 -7.25 -13.99 -8.04
N THR A 137 -6.31 -13.30 -8.68
CA THR A 137 -5.47 -13.84 -9.75
C THR A 137 -4.01 -13.48 -9.50
N LEU A 138 -3.09 -14.18 -10.16
CA LEU A 138 -1.65 -13.85 -10.15
C LEU A 138 -1.23 -13.04 -11.39
N GLY A 139 -2.20 -12.42 -12.07
CA GLY A 139 -2.01 -11.78 -13.37
C GLY A 139 -1.62 -12.77 -14.47
N ASP A 140 -0.94 -12.26 -15.50
CA ASP A 140 -0.42 -13.12 -16.58
C ASP A 140 0.88 -13.84 -16.15
N PHE A 141 0.70 -14.75 -15.19
CA PHE A 141 1.75 -15.43 -14.44
C PHE A 141 2.88 -15.94 -15.35
N GLY A 142 4.13 -15.84 -14.87
CA GLY A 142 5.30 -16.43 -15.53
C GLY A 142 5.62 -15.84 -16.90
N ALA A 143 5.47 -14.51 -17.05
CA ALA A 143 5.69 -13.76 -18.29
C ALA A 143 4.85 -14.30 -19.46
N GLY A 144 3.52 -14.26 -19.31
CA GLY A 144 2.60 -14.71 -20.36
C GLY A 144 2.27 -16.20 -20.32
N ARG A 145 2.72 -16.93 -19.28
CA ARG A 145 2.55 -18.38 -19.21
C ARG A 145 1.09 -18.73 -18.97
N ALA A 146 0.36 -17.95 -18.18
CA ALA A 146 -1.07 -18.15 -18.01
C ALA A 146 -1.80 -18.05 -19.35
N SER A 147 -1.63 -16.94 -20.09
CA SER A 147 -2.25 -16.74 -21.40
C SER A 147 -1.87 -17.85 -22.42
N ARG A 148 -0.59 -18.23 -22.49
CA ARG A 148 -0.13 -19.32 -23.39
C ARG A 148 -0.69 -20.70 -23.05
N ASN A 149 -1.17 -20.90 -21.82
CA ASN A 149 -1.75 -22.14 -21.36
C ASN A 149 -3.28 -22.04 -21.20
N GLY A 150 -3.90 -21.17 -22.02
CA GLY A 150 -5.35 -21.13 -22.19
C GLY A 150 -6.11 -20.41 -21.09
N ALA A 151 -5.45 -19.56 -20.30
CA ALA A 151 -6.15 -18.71 -19.35
C ALA A 151 -7.21 -17.84 -20.03
N ASP A 152 -8.43 -17.93 -19.51
CA ASP A 152 -9.63 -17.21 -19.92
C ASP A 152 -10.42 -16.83 -18.66
N LEU A 153 -10.10 -15.67 -18.09
CA LEU A 153 -10.75 -15.18 -16.88
C LEU A 153 -12.21 -14.79 -17.14
N TYR A 154 -12.55 -14.32 -18.33
CA TYR A 154 -13.94 -14.02 -18.69
C TYR A 154 -14.79 -15.29 -18.65
N GLY A 155 -14.36 -16.35 -19.33
CA GLY A 155 -15.04 -17.65 -19.32
C GLY A 155 -15.05 -18.29 -17.94
N PHE A 156 -13.99 -18.11 -17.14
CA PHE A 156 -13.99 -18.51 -15.72
C PHE A 156 -15.14 -17.84 -14.96
N LEU A 157 -15.28 -16.51 -15.06
CA LEU A 157 -16.32 -15.75 -14.35
C LEU A 157 -17.73 -16.08 -14.85
N GLU A 158 -17.88 -16.29 -16.16
CA GLU A 158 -19.14 -16.73 -16.78
C GLU A 158 -19.57 -18.11 -16.24
N ALA A 159 -18.65 -19.06 -16.15
CA ALA A 159 -18.91 -20.39 -15.58
C ALA A 159 -19.23 -20.36 -14.07
N ALA A 160 -18.53 -19.51 -13.31
CA ALA A 160 -18.73 -19.39 -11.87
C ALA A 160 -20.05 -18.70 -11.52
N LYS A 161 -20.51 -17.73 -12.31
CA LYS A 161 -21.70 -16.91 -12.04
C LYS A 161 -22.95 -17.72 -11.65
N PRO A 162 -23.45 -18.68 -12.46
CA PRO A 162 -24.65 -19.44 -12.11
C PRO A 162 -24.47 -20.32 -10.88
N ILE A 163 -23.25 -20.82 -10.62
CA ILE A 163 -22.94 -21.64 -9.44
C ILE A 163 -23.08 -20.82 -8.15
N LEU A 164 -22.56 -19.58 -8.18
CA LEU A 164 -22.62 -18.67 -7.04
C LEU A 164 -24.04 -18.12 -6.84
N GLN A 165 -24.73 -17.74 -7.92
CA GLN A 165 -26.10 -17.26 -7.85
C GLN A 165 -27.08 -18.30 -7.27
N ALA A 166 -26.88 -19.58 -7.55
CA ALA A 166 -27.68 -20.67 -6.97
C ALA A 166 -27.59 -20.72 -5.43
N GLN A 167 -26.56 -20.12 -4.85
CA GLN A 167 -26.33 -20.03 -3.41
C GLN A 167 -26.54 -18.60 -2.86
N GLY A 168 -27.10 -17.69 -3.67
CA GLY A 168 -27.31 -16.28 -3.28
C GLY A 168 -26.02 -15.46 -3.19
N LEU A 169 -24.92 -15.91 -3.80
CA LEU A 169 -23.62 -15.25 -3.75
C LEU A 169 -23.37 -14.38 -4.98
N GLU A 170 -22.73 -13.24 -4.76
CA GLU A 170 -22.14 -12.41 -5.80
C GLU A 170 -20.68 -12.79 -6.07
N GLN A 171 -20.06 -12.17 -7.09
CA GLN A 171 -18.62 -12.30 -7.34
C GLN A 171 -17.99 -11.00 -7.81
N THR A 172 -16.70 -10.85 -7.52
CA THR A 172 -15.80 -9.89 -8.17
C THR A 172 -14.48 -10.60 -8.49
N ALA A 173 -13.60 -9.96 -9.25
CA ALA A 173 -12.30 -10.51 -9.62
C ALA A 173 -11.21 -9.46 -9.58
N ASN A 174 -10.01 -9.87 -9.15
CA ASN A 174 -8.80 -9.05 -9.25
C ASN A 174 -8.15 -9.18 -10.62
N PHE A 175 -8.17 -8.10 -11.39
CA PHE A 175 -7.50 -7.97 -12.69
C PHE A 175 -6.09 -7.44 -12.50
N VAL A 176 -5.17 -8.30 -12.03
CA VAL A 176 -3.77 -7.92 -11.76
C VAL A 176 -3.10 -7.43 -13.04
N ASP A 177 -2.64 -6.19 -13.01
CA ASP A 177 -2.13 -5.43 -14.13
C ASP A 177 -3.05 -5.42 -15.38
N GLY A 178 -4.36 -5.55 -15.16
CA GLY A 178 -5.38 -5.63 -16.21
C GLY A 178 -5.46 -6.98 -16.91
N PHE A 179 -4.83 -8.02 -16.37
CA PHE A 179 -4.93 -9.40 -16.88
C PHE A 179 -6.37 -9.88 -16.87
N GLY A 180 -6.81 -10.48 -17.99
CA GLY A 180 -8.17 -11.03 -18.12
C GLY A 180 -9.28 -9.99 -18.20
N TRP A 181 -8.95 -8.68 -18.19
CA TRP A 181 -9.96 -7.64 -18.36
C TRP A 181 -10.54 -7.68 -19.77
N ASP A 182 -11.88 -7.64 -19.81
CA ASP A 182 -12.67 -7.52 -21.01
C ASP A 182 -13.70 -6.41 -20.80
N ALA A 183 -13.80 -5.48 -21.75
CA ALA A 183 -14.72 -4.35 -21.64
C ALA A 183 -16.20 -4.79 -21.53
N ARG A 184 -16.55 -5.99 -22.01
CA ARG A 184 -17.89 -6.58 -21.85
C ARG A 184 -18.25 -6.82 -20.39
N LEU A 185 -17.27 -6.99 -19.49
CA LEU A 185 -17.54 -7.16 -18.07
C LEU A 185 -18.21 -5.92 -17.48
N TRP A 186 -17.89 -4.75 -18.02
CA TRP A 186 -18.55 -3.49 -17.69
C TRP A 186 -20.06 -3.60 -17.98
N ASN A 187 -20.89 -3.39 -16.96
CA ASN A 187 -22.36 -3.49 -17.03
C ASN A 187 -22.96 -4.86 -17.42
N SER A 188 -22.16 -5.92 -17.52
CA SER A 188 -22.69 -7.29 -17.78
C SER A 188 -23.46 -7.90 -16.60
N GLY A 189 -23.23 -7.39 -15.39
CA GLY A 189 -23.66 -8.05 -14.16
C GLY A 189 -22.92 -9.34 -13.83
N LEU A 190 -21.88 -9.72 -14.59
CA LEU A 190 -21.04 -10.90 -14.29
C LEU A 190 -20.26 -10.72 -13.00
N ILE A 191 -19.76 -9.51 -12.75
CA ILE A 191 -19.08 -9.09 -11.52
C ILE A 191 -19.83 -7.94 -10.85
N ALA A 192 -19.73 -7.86 -9.51
CA ALA A 192 -20.35 -6.81 -8.70
C ALA A 192 -19.68 -5.44 -8.90
N PHE A 193 -18.35 -5.44 -9.04
CA PHE A 193 -17.53 -4.28 -9.36
C PHE A 193 -16.17 -4.75 -9.92
N PRO A 194 -15.51 -3.98 -10.79
CA PRO A 194 -14.13 -4.25 -11.20
C PRO A 194 -13.14 -3.93 -10.09
N TYR A 195 -12.14 -4.80 -9.91
CA TYR A 195 -11.05 -4.60 -8.97
C TYR A 195 -9.72 -4.77 -9.70
N TRP A 196 -8.88 -3.73 -9.73
CA TRP A 196 -7.61 -3.74 -10.45
C TRP A 196 -6.45 -3.49 -9.50
N GLU A 197 -5.66 -4.53 -9.26
CA GLU A 197 -4.33 -4.41 -8.69
C GLU A 197 -3.33 -3.97 -9.76
N VAL A 198 -2.74 -2.79 -9.59
CA VAL A 198 -1.86 -2.13 -10.55
C VAL A 198 -0.43 -2.10 -10.03
N TRP A 199 0.45 -2.76 -10.76
CA TRP A 199 1.90 -2.84 -10.54
C TRP A 199 2.70 -2.00 -11.55
N SER A 200 2.17 -1.82 -12.76
CA SER A 200 2.84 -1.10 -13.84
C SER A 200 2.37 0.35 -13.97
N VAL A 201 2.99 1.28 -13.24
CA VAL A 201 2.70 2.73 -13.30
C VAL A 201 3.69 3.45 -14.23
N PRO A 202 3.27 4.34 -15.16
CA PRO A 202 1.89 4.78 -15.40
C PRO A 202 1.13 3.93 -16.43
N ARG A 203 1.76 2.93 -17.06
CA ARG A 203 1.20 2.26 -18.24
C ARG A 203 -0.18 1.62 -17.98
N VAL A 204 -0.27 0.81 -16.94
CA VAL A 204 -1.52 0.11 -16.58
C VAL A 204 -2.46 1.01 -15.80
N SER A 205 -1.96 1.88 -14.91
CA SER A 205 -2.82 2.86 -14.22
C SER A 205 -3.49 3.80 -15.24
N ARG A 206 -2.80 4.21 -16.30
CA ARG A 206 -3.42 4.96 -17.42
C ARG A 206 -4.57 4.17 -18.06
N ARG A 207 -4.35 2.89 -18.38
CA ARG A 207 -5.38 2.02 -18.94
C ARG A 207 -6.58 1.90 -17.99
N PHE A 208 -6.33 1.75 -16.69
CA PHE A 208 -7.38 1.73 -15.67
C PHE A 208 -8.24 3.01 -15.72
N PHE A 209 -7.63 4.18 -15.51
CA PHE A 209 -8.36 5.45 -15.38
C PHE A 209 -8.93 6.00 -16.70
N ARG A 210 -8.33 5.68 -17.86
CA ARG A 210 -8.75 6.26 -19.15
C ARG A 210 -9.51 5.31 -20.07
N GLU A 211 -9.34 4.00 -19.93
CA GLU A 211 -9.85 3.03 -20.92
C GLU A 211 -10.81 2.03 -20.29
N ALA A 212 -10.41 1.39 -19.18
CA ALA A 212 -11.21 0.35 -18.54
C ALA A 212 -12.32 0.92 -17.65
N CYS A 213 -12.04 2.01 -16.95
CA CYS A 213 -12.95 2.64 -16.01
C CYS A 213 -13.08 4.16 -16.26
N PRO A 214 -13.47 4.62 -17.46
CA PRO A 214 -13.43 6.05 -17.76
C PRO A 214 -14.54 6.86 -17.09
N GLY A 215 -14.17 7.94 -16.40
CA GLY A 215 -15.03 9.11 -16.18
C GLY A 215 -16.11 9.00 -15.08
N PRO A 216 -17.02 10.01 -14.98
CA PRO A 216 -17.79 10.33 -13.77
C PRO A 216 -18.84 9.28 -13.37
N ALA A 217 -19.09 8.26 -14.20
CA ALA A 217 -19.89 7.10 -13.80
C ALA A 217 -19.18 6.25 -12.73
N GLY A 218 -17.83 6.24 -12.73
CA GLY A 218 -17.05 5.70 -11.62
C GLY A 218 -17.28 4.21 -11.32
N GLY A 219 -16.82 3.76 -10.15
CA GLY A 219 -17.23 2.46 -9.58
C GLY A 219 -16.24 1.30 -9.66
N CYS A 220 -15.04 1.51 -10.23
CA CYS A 220 -13.95 0.53 -10.11
C CYS A 220 -13.18 0.69 -8.79
N VAL A 221 -12.53 -0.39 -8.36
CA VAL A 221 -11.58 -0.39 -7.24
C VAL A 221 -10.16 -0.33 -7.80
N PHE A 222 -9.48 0.77 -7.53
CA PHE A 222 -8.05 0.97 -7.79
C PHE A 222 -7.24 0.42 -6.62
N VAL A 223 -6.29 -0.46 -6.89
CA VAL A 223 -5.38 -1.00 -5.90
C VAL A 223 -3.96 -0.77 -6.38
N CYS A 224 -3.18 0.00 -5.62
CA CYS A 224 -1.79 0.26 -5.92
C CYS A 224 -1.07 0.60 -4.62
N TYR A 225 -0.23 -0.31 -4.14
CA TYR A 225 0.25 -0.30 -2.77
C TYR A 225 1.28 0.81 -2.51
N PRO A 226 1.11 1.61 -1.44
CA PRO A 226 1.96 2.77 -1.16
C PRO A 226 3.40 2.40 -0.76
N GLY A 227 3.66 1.14 -0.41
CA GLY A 227 5.01 0.66 -0.11
C GLY A 227 5.39 0.72 1.35
N LYS A 228 6.64 0.32 1.63
CA LYS A 228 7.20 0.16 2.98
C LYS A 228 7.89 1.43 3.51
N ASP A 229 8.63 2.09 2.63
CA ASP A 229 9.50 3.24 2.90
C ASP A 229 9.59 4.12 1.65
N SER A 230 10.32 5.24 1.73
CA SER A 230 10.47 6.19 0.63
C SER A 230 11.50 5.79 -0.42
N GLN A 231 12.26 4.71 -0.21
CA GLN A 231 13.25 4.25 -1.20
C GLN A 231 12.61 3.36 -2.26
N HIS A 232 11.57 2.60 -1.88
CA HIS A 232 10.82 1.75 -2.81
C HIS A 232 11.69 0.73 -3.58
N SER A 233 12.82 0.31 -2.98
CA SER A 233 13.87 -0.48 -3.64
C SER A 233 13.40 -1.81 -4.24
N ASP A 234 12.32 -2.39 -3.70
CA ASP A 234 11.72 -3.66 -4.13
C ASP A 234 10.28 -3.49 -4.68
N GLN A 235 9.84 -2.25 -4.95
CA GLN A 235 8.44 -1.92 -5.28
C GLN A 235 8.35 -1.27 -6.66
N GLN A 236 8.20 -2.11 -7.68
CA GLN A 236 8.14 -1.67 -9.08
C GLN A 236 7.08 -0.58 -9.33
N GLN A 237 5.92 -0.71 -8.69
CA GLN A 237 4.80 0.24 -8.80
C GLN A 237 5.13 1.63 -8.25
N ASN A 238 6.14 1.72 -7.39
CA ASN A 238 6.62 2.96 -6.77
C ASN A 238 7.99 3.42 -7.31
N SER A 239 8.54 2.75 -8.33
CA SER A 239 9.88 3.04 -8.85
C SER A 239 10.07 4.48 -9.37
N GLY A 240 8.99 5.15 -9.77
CA GLY A 240 8.99 6.57 -10.16
C GLY A 240 8.88 7.57 -9.02
N PHE A 241 8.76 7.10 -7.77
CA PHE A 241 8.41 7.91 -6.58
C PHE A 241 9.50 7.86 -5.49
N VAL A 242 10.75 7.58 -5.86
CA VAL A 242 11.87 7.55 -4.91
C VAL A 242 12.00 8.90 -4.19
N GLY A 243 11.99 8.86 -2.86
CA GLY A 243 11.99 10.02 -1.98
C GLY A 243 10.62 10.39 -1.42
N GLU A 244 9.53 9.85 -1.98
CA GLU A 244 8.17 10.08 -1.51
C GLU A 244 7.76 9.06 -0.44
N GLY A 245 7.10 9.51 0.64
CA GLY A 245 6.69 8.61 1.71
C GLY A 245 5.43 7.79 1.37
N PRO A 246 5.28 6.55 1.87
CA PRO A 246 4.08 5.74 1.64
C PRO A 246 2.76 6.44 2.01
N THR A 247 2.74 7.24 3.08
CA THR A 247 1.56 8.00 3.49
C THR A 247 1.14 9.02 2.43
N GLN A 248 2.10 9.71 1.80
CA GLN A 248 1.80 10.67 0.74
C GLN A 248 1.26 9.94 -0.50
N LEU A 249 1.89 8.84 -0.90
CA LEU A 249 1.38 8.01 -2.01
C LEU A 249 -0.03 7.50 -1.76
N LEU A 250 -0.35 7.10 -0.53
CA LEU A 250 -1.71 6.73 -0.14
C LEU A 250 -2.70 7.89 -0.33
N LEU A 251 -2.36 9.08 0.14
CA LEU A 251 -3.21 10.28 0.02
C LEU A 251 -3.41 10.68 -1.44
N ASP A 252 -2.34 10.70 -2.23
CA ASP A 252 -2.36 11.01 -3.67
C ASP A 252 -3.25 10.02 -4.44
N ARG A 253 -3.08 8.72 -4.20
CA ARG A 253 -3.85 7.67 -4.89
C ARG A 253 -5.31 7.63 -4.47
N TRP A 254 -5.60 7.86 -3.20
CA TRP A 254 -6.96 7.97 -2.71
C TRP A 254 -7.65 9.20 -3.31
N THR A 255 -6.98 10.34 -3.29
CA THR A 255 -7.47 11.59 -3.90
C THR A 255 -7.74 11.39 -5.38
N LEU A 256 -6.81 10.79 -6.12
CA LEU A 256 -6.97 10.47 -7.54
C LEU A 256 -8.19 9.58 -7.79
N ALA A 257 -8.35 8.51 -7.01
CA ALA A 257 -9.52 7.64 -7.13
C ALA A 257 -10.81 8.44 -6.90
N LYS A 258 -10.85 9.33 -5.91
CA LYS A 258 -12.02 10.20 -5.69
C LYS A 258 -12.25 11.20 -6.82
N CYS A 259 -11.21 11.84 -7.33
CA CYS A 259 -11.28 12.76 -8.49
C CYS A 259 -11.88 12.10 -9.74
N THR A 260 -11.77 10.77 -9.85
CA THR A 260 -12.23 9.97 -10.99
C THR A 260 -13.46 9.11 -10.66
N ASN A 261 -14.09 9.33 -9.50
CA ASN A 261 -15.25 8.58 -9.01
C ASN A 261 -14.98 7.07 -8.83
N HIS A 262 -13.77 6.70 -8.44
CA HIS A 262 -13.37 5.33 -8.10
C HIS A 262 -13.19 5.14 -6.60
N THR A 263 -13.07 3.87 -6.20
CA THR A 263 -12.69 3.48 -4.85
C THR A 263 -11.21 3.12 -4.82
N TYR A 264 -10.51 3.44 -3.74
CA TYR A 264 -9.12 3.03 -3.54
C TYR A 264 -9.05 2.02 -2.39
N LEU A 265 -8.34 0.91 -2.60
CA LEU A 265 -8.01 0.02 -1.48
C LEU A 265 -6.85 0.62 -0.69
N ALA A 266 -7.15 1.06 0.52
CA ALA A 266 -6.18 1.68 1.41
C ALA A 266 -6.23 1.12 2.83
N VAL A 267 -7.42 1.04 3.41
CA VAL A 267 -7.61 0.69 4.82
C VAL A 267 -7.71 -0.82 4.96
N GLY A 268 -6.93 -1.37 5.88
CA GLY A 268 -7.01 -2.75 6.34
C GLY A 268 -7.96 -2.87 7.53
N ASP A 269 -7.50 -3.47 8.63
CA ASP A 269 -8.30 -3.64 9.86
C ASP A 269 -8.23 -2.40 10.76
N GLY A 270 -9.39 -1.78 11.00
CA GLY A 270 -9.52 -0.62 11.89
C GLY A 270 -8.95 0.67 11.29
N ALA A 271 -8.02 1.31 12.00
CA ALA A 271 -7.34 2.54 11.59
C ALA A 271 -5.97 2.27 10.92
N ASN A 272 -5.74 1.04 10.45
CA ASN A 272 -4.49 0.68 9.79
C ASN A 272 -4.64 0.71 8.27
N HIS A 273 -3.58 1.09 7.57
CA HIS A 273 -3.54 1.06 6.12
C HIS A 273 -2.59 -0.02 5.59
N ILE A 274 -2.97 -0.59 4.45
CA ILE A 274 -2.24 -1.62 3.72
C ILE A 274 -0.98 -1.01 3.12
N GLN A 275 0.17 -1.67 3.30
CA GLN A 275 1.45 -1.23 2.74
C GLN A 275 1.80 -1.96 1.43
N THR A 276 1.45 -3.25 1.34
CA THR A 276 1.85 -4.19 0.28
C THR A 276 0.70 -5.15 -0.05
N GLU A 277 0.91 -6.00 -1.05
CA GLU A 277 -0.02 -7.07 -1.46
C GLU A 277 -0.31 -8.10 -0.37
N TYR A 278 0.54 -8.18 0.65
CA TYR A 278 0.27 -8.95 1.85
C TYR A 278 -0.48 -8.09 2.87
N PHE A 279 -1.82 -8.17 2.83
CA PHE A 279 -2.71 -7.28 3.60
C PHE A 279 -2.46 -7.25 5.11
N PRO A 280 -2.02 -8.33 5.77
CA PRO A 280 -1.69 -8.27 7.19
C PRO A 280 -0.50 -7.37 7.53
N PHE A 281 0.33 -7.00 6.54
CA PHE A 281 1.41 -6.04 6.71
C PHE A 281 0.86 -4.61 6.58
N THR A 282 0.51 -4.04 7.73
CA THR A 282 -0.16 -2.74 7.84
C THR A 282 0.61 -1.76 8.72
N ARG A 283 0.25 -0.48 8.61
CA ARG A 283 0.72 0.60 9.49
C ARG A 283 -0.48 1.40 9.99
N SER A 284 -0.44 1.87 11.24
CA SER A 284 -1.46 2.77 11.76
C SER A 284 -1.49 4.08 10.98
N LEU A 285 -2.69 4.59 10.70
CA LEU A 285 -2.88 5.94 10.20
C LEU A 285 -2.86 6.92 11.37
N ASP A 286 -2.08 7.99 11.21
CA ASP A 286 -2.07 9.09 12.17
C ASP A 286 -3.38 9.89 12.11
N VAL A 287 -3.76 10.50 13.22
CA VAL A 287 -5.02 11.28 13.33
C VAL A 287 -5.12 12.36 12.25
N GLN A 288 -4.01 13.04 11.95
CA GLN A 288 -3.97 14.07 10.90
C GLN A 288 -4.28 13.51 9.51
N VAL A 289 -3.77 12.30 9.21
CA VAL A 289 -4.04 11.62 7.94
C VAL A 289 -5.51 11.19 7.87
N ILE A 290 -6.06 10.70 8.98
CA ILE A 290 -7.49 10.35 9.06
C ILE A 290 -8.36 11.58 8.83
N GLU A 291 -8.03 12.72 9.44
CA GLU A 291 -8.75 13.99 9.22
C GLU A 291 -8.68 14.43 7.75
N GLN A 292 -7.50 14.35 7.12
CA GLN A 292 -7.35 14.64 5.68
C GLN A 292 -8.22 13.73 4.81
N LEU A 293 -8.21 12.42 5.08
CA LEU A 293 -9.05 11.46 4.37
C LEU A 293 -10.54 11.74 4.58
N GLN A 294 -10.94 12.16 5.78
CA GLN A 294 -12.32 12.55 6.08
C GLN A 294 -12.74 13.79 5.30
N HIS A 295 -11.86 14.78 5.15
CA HIS A 295 -12.11 15.95 4.33
C HIS A 295 -12.35 15.60 2.86
N LEU A 296 -11.68 14.56 2.32
CA LEU A 296 -11.93 14.08 0.95
C LEU A 296 -13.35 13.56 0.71
N PHE A 297 -14.11 13.23 1.77
CA PHE A 297 -15.50 12.76 1.63
C PHE A 297 -16.55 13.88 1.67
N VAL A 298 -16.22 15.04 2.24
CA VAL A 298 -17.19 16.11 2.53
C VAL A 298 -16.88 17.40 1.77
N GLY A 299 -15.62 17.62 1.40
CA GLY A 299 -15.17 18.83 0.72
C GLY A 299 -15.21 18.73 -0.81
N ASP A 300 -15.21 19.89 -1.46
CA ASP A 300 -14.93 19.97 -2.90
C ASP A 300 -13.49 19.52 -3.18
N LEU A 301 -13.33 18.63 -4.16
CA LEU A 301 -12.01 18.19 -4.59
C LEU A 301 -11.30 19.33 -5.34
N ASP A 302 -10.02 19.55 -5.00
CA ASP A 302 -9.19 20.52 -5.73
C ASP A 302 -8.95 20.04 -7.16
N LYS A 303 -9.52 20.77 -8.13
CA LYS A 303 -9.42 20.44 -9.55
C LYS A 303 -7.99 20.48 -10.08
N GLN A 304 -7.14 21.36 -9.55
CA GLN A 304 -5.74 21.45 -9.98
C GLN A 304 -4.98 20.22 -9.50
N GLU A 305 -5.21 19.82 -8.25
CA GLU A 305 -4.61 18.62 -7.69
C GLU A 305 -5.10 17.34 -8.39
N CYS A 306 -6.40 17.24 -8.66
CA CYS A 306 -6.96 16.16 -9.47
C CYS A 306 -6.27 16.06 -10.85
N ALA A 307 -6.10 17.19 -11.55
CA ALA A 307 -5.45 17.21 -12.86
C ALA A 307 -3.96 16.79 -12.75
N ARG A 308 -3.23 17.30 -11.76
CA ARG A 308 -1.84 16.92 -11.48
C ARG A 308 -1.69 15.42 -11.27
N LEU A 309 -2.53 14.83 -10.42
CA LEU A 309 -2.52 13.40 -10.12
C LEU A 309 -2.88 12.56 -11.35
N LEU A 310 -3.88 12.98 -12.14
CA LEU A 310 -4.17 12.31 -13.41
C LEU A 310 -2.96 12.33 -14.35
N ASP A 311 -2.21 13.43 -14.46
CA ASP A 311 -1.05 13.47 -15.35
C ASP A 311 0.09 12.55 -14.88
N ILE A 312 0.24 12.34 -13.58
CA ILE A 312 1.25 11.43 -13.01
C ILE A 312 0.87 9.98 -13.24
N TYR A 313 -0.35 9.61 -12.86
CA TYR A 313 -0.79 8.21 -12.80
C TYR A 313 -1.48 7.73 -14.09
N ALA A 314 -2.03 8.65 -14.86
CA ALA A 314 -2.76 8.38 -16.09
C ALA A 314 -2.52 9.48 -17.15
N PRO A 315 -1.27 9.71 -17.59
CA PRO A 315 -0.95 10.74 -18.57
C PRO A 315 -1.74 10.53 -19.86
N ALA A 316 -2.06 11.61 -20.57
CA ALA A 316 -2.81 11.53 -21.83
C ALA A 316 -2.08 10.67 -22.87
N GLU A 317 -0.76 10.83 -22.97
CA GLU A 317 0.13 10.05 -23.83
C GLU A 317 1.27 9.45 -23.01
N LEU A 318 1.69 8.24 -23.36
CA LEU A 318 2.90 7.64 -22.81
C LEU A 318 4.09 8.14 -23.61
N SER A 319 5.21 8.45 -22.95
CA SER A 319 6.46 8.69 -23.67
C SER A 319 6.87 7.47 -24.50
N LEU A 320 7.70 7.66 -25.53
CA LEU A 320 8.14 6.57 -26.39
C LEU A 320 8.75 5.40 -25.58
N LEU A 321 9.55 5.69 -24.55
CA LEU A 321 10.09 4.68 -23.63
C LEU A 321 9.01 3.95 -22.81
N GLN A 322 7.96 4.65 -22.36
CA GLN A 322 6.85 4.06 -21.59
C GLN A 322 5.85 3.28 -22.45
N SER A 323 5.79 3.59 -23.74
CA SER A 323 4.95 2.89 -24.72
C SER A 323 5.54 1.54 -25.16
N LEU A 324 6.85 1.36 -24.98
CA LEU A 324 7.57 0.17 -25.41
C LEU A 324 7.40 -1.00 -24.43
N PRO A 325 7.37 -2.26 -24.92
CA PRO A 325 7.41 -3.43 -24.04
C PRO A 325 8.67 -3.43 -23.16
N PRO A 326 8.65 -4.03 -21.95
CA PRO A 326 9.81 -4.06 -21.04
C PRO A 326 11.10 -4.62 -21.65
N TRP A 327 10.99 -5.46 -22.69
CA TRP A 327 12.14 -6.06 -23.39
C TRP A 327 12.75 -5.17 -24.49
N ALA A 328 12.03 -4.17 -24.98
CA ALA A 328 12.47 -3.36 -26.13
C ALA A 328 13.70 -2.47 -25.85
N PRO A 329 13.87 -1.87 -24.64
CA PRO A 329 15.11 -1.17 -24.30
C PRO A 329 16.34 -2.09 -24.33
N TRP A 330 16.19 -3.35 -23.92
CA TRP A 330 17.26 -4.35 -23.97
C TRP A 330 17.60 -4.76 -25.40
N LEU A 331 16.59 -4.87 -26.27
CA LEU A 331 16.79 -5.13 -27.69
C LEU A 331 17.54 -3.97 -28.36
N LEU A 332 17.20 -2.72 -28.03
CA LEU A 332 17.90 -1.53 -28.49
C LEU A 332 19.36 -1.50 -28.00
N LEU A 333 19.61 -1.84 -26.73
CA LEU A 333 20.96 -1.99 -26.17
C LEU A 333 21.75 -3.08 -26.90
N LEU A 334 21.16 -4.24 -27.16
CA LEU A 334 21.76 -5.33 -27.93
C LEU A 334 22.09 -4.94 -29.37
N LEU A 335 21.23 -4.14 -30.01
CA LEU A 335 21.45 -3.63 -31.37
C LEU A 335 22.52 -2.52 -31.41
N LEU A 336 22.67 -1.75 -30.33
CA LEU A 336 23.66 -0.66 -30.24
C LEU A 336 25.03 -1.12 -29.73
N LEU A 337 25.11 -2.23 -28.99
CA LEU A 337 26.36 -2.83 -28.49
C LEU A 337 27.43 -3.05 -29.58
N PRO A 338 27.11 -3.61 -30.77
CA PRO A 338 28.07 -3.75 -31.87
C PRO A 338 28.59 -2.42 -32.38
N LEU A 339 27.72 -1.39 -32.43
CA LEU A 339 28.05 -0.05 -32.88
C LEU A 339 28.99 0.66 -31.88
N PHE A 340 28.73 0.52 -30.58
CA PHE A 340 29.62 1.02 -29.52
C PHE A 340 30.99 0.33 -29.54
N CYS A 341 31.02 -1.00 -29.72
CA CYS A 341 32.26 -1.76 -29.90
C CYS A 341 33.03 -1.29 -31.14
N LEU A 342 32.34 -1.04 -32.26
CA LEU A 342 32.95 -0.54 -33.49
C LEU A 342 33.52 0.88 -33.30
N ILE A 343 32.79 1.78 -32.66
CA ILE A 343 33.25 3.15 -32.34
C ILE A 343 34.49 3.09 -31.43
N TYR A 344 34.47 2.25 -30.39
CA TYR A 344 35.63 2.06 -29.50
C TYR A 344 36.84 1.49 -30.26
N PHE A 345 36.64 0.52 -31.14
CA PHE A 345 37.68 -0.07 -31.98
C PHE A 345 38.27 0.95 -32.98
N LEU A 346 37.42 1.80 -33.58
CA LEU A 346 37.88 2.88 -34.45
C LEU A 346 38.64 3.96 -33.67
N ARG A 347 38.20 4.28 -32.45
CA ARG A 347 38.86 5.25 -31.56
C ARG A 347 40.23 4.78 -31.08
N THR A 348 40.38 3.50 -30.75
CA THR A 348 41.69 2.89 -30.40
C THR A 348 42.64 2.84 -31.60
N LYS A 349 42.13 2.69 -32.83
CA LYS A 349 42.94 2.82 -34.06
C LYS A 349 43.32 4.27 -34.39
N TRP A 350 42.48 5.24 -34.06
CA TRP A 350 42.78 6.68 -34.21
C TRP A 350 43.79 7.20 -33.18
N CYS A 351 43.85 6.63 -31.97
CA CYS A 351 44.84 7.00 -30.95
C CYS A 351 46.27 6.48 -31.23
N LYS A 352 46.47 5.57 -32.20
CA LYS A 352 47.82 5.10 -32.61
C LYS A 352 48.55 6.01 -33.61
N LYS A 353 47.95 7.13 -34.04
CA LYS A 353 48.54 8.06 -35.03
C LYS A 353 48.63 9.52 -34.55
N ARG A 354 49.17 9.75 -33.35
CA ARG A 354 49.74 11.06 -32.99
C ARG A 354 51.11 10.86 -32.35
N PRO A 355 52.19 11.43 -32.91
CA PRO A 355 53.49 11.41 -32.26
C PRO A 355 53.42 12.25 -30.97
N LEU A 356 54.04 11.75 -29.91
CA LEU A 356 54.21 12.44 -28.63
C LEU A 356 54.94 13.77 -28.86
N SER A 357 54.25 14.88 -28.70
CA SER A 357 54.88 16.15 -28.34
C SER A 357 54.95 16.26 -26.81
N SER A 358 56.12 16.70 -26.35
CA SER A 358 56.54 16.94 -24.96
C SER A 358 55.45 17.52 -24.04
N PRO A 359 55.44 17.19 -22.73
CA PRO A 359 54.45 17.73 -21.81
C PRO A 359 54.70 19.23 -21.58
N ALA A 360 53.90 20.06 -22.24
CA ALA A 360 53.71 21.44 -21.83
C ALA A 360 53.02 21.41 -20.45
N GLN A 361 53.75 21.85 -19.43
CA GLN A 361 53.23 22.11 -18.10
C GLN A 361 52.10 23.13 -18.19
N LEU A 362 50.84 22.67 -18.08
CA LEU A 362 49.74 23.56 -17.76
C LEU A 362 49.57 23.59 -16.25
N GLN A 363 49.88 24.76 -15.71
CA GLN A 363 49.74 25.10 -14.31
C GLN A 363 48.31 24.94 -13.84
N VAL A 364 48.14 24.22 -12.73
CA VAL A 364 46.92 24.25 -11.93
C VAL A 364 46.81 25.66 -11.36
N GLN A 365 45.92 26.46 -11.92
CA GLN A 365 45.47 27.72 -11.33
C GLN A 365 44.76 27.38 -10.01
N LYS A 366 45.50 27.48 -8.91
CA LYS A 366 44.93 27.69 -7.58
C LYS A 366 44.54 29.16 -7.48
N SER A 367 43.31 29.42 -7.10
CA SER A 367 42.79 30.75 -6.71
C SER A 367 41.61 30.51 -5.75
N PRO A 368 41.37 31.40 -4.77
CA PRO A 368 41.88 31.17 -3.42
C PRO A 368 40.80 31.20 -2.32
N VAL A 369 41.14 30.54 -1.20
CA VAL A 369 40.87 30.89 0.22
C VAL A 369 39.54 31.60 0.54
N GLN A 370 38.66 30.81 1.17
CA GLN A 370 38.00 31.06 2.47
C GLN A 370 37.56 32.49 2.84
N LYS A 371 36.25 32.61 3.10
CA LYS A 371 35.64 33.62 3.99
C LYS A 371 34.74 32.90 5.01
N PRO A 372 34.48 33.54 6.17
CA PRO A 372 34.91 32.99 7.46
C PRO A 372 33.87 32.12 8.16
N PHE A 373 34.42 31.31 9.06
CA PHE A 373 33.81 30.67 10.21
C PHE A 373 32.78 31.58 10.91
N GLN A 374 31.51 31.23 10.78
CA GLN A 374 30.48 31.56 11.75
C GLN A 374 29.89 30.24 12.24
N SER A 375 29.99 30.04 13.56
CA SER A 375 29.50 28.89 14.30
C SER A 375 28.01 28.69 14.02
N ASP A 376 27.70 27.74 13.17
CA ASP A 376 26.33 27.40 12.80
C ASP A 376 26.05 25.97 13.25
N THR A 377 25.36 25.84 14.37
CA THR A 377 24.80 24.57 14.92
C THR A 377 23.73 23.95 13.99
N ARG A 378 23.56 24.46 12.76
CA ARG A 378 22.48 24.12 11.82
C ARG A 378 22.87 23.19 10.66
N ARG A 379 24.08 22.63 10.63
CA ARG A 379 24.46 21.64 9.60
C ARG A 379 24.38 20.22 10.16
N SER A 380 23.17 19.69 10.25
CA SER A 380 22.92 18.27 10.45
C SER A 380 23.25 17.48 9.18
N VAL A 381 24.09 16.46 9.30
CA VAL A 381 24.55 15.63 8.18
C VAL A 381 24.35 14.16 8.48
N LEU A 382 24.10 13.37 7.44
CA LEU A 382 23.99 11.92 7.48
C LEU A 382 25.35 11.29 7.17
N ALA A 383 25.73 10.29 7.96
CA ALA A 383 26.85 9.40 7.63
C ALA A 383 26.33 8.10 6.99
N ALA A 384 27.25 7.24 6.52
CA ALA A 384 26.93 6.00 5.80
C ALA A 384 26.09 4.99 6.60
N ASP A 385 26.05 5.16 7.91
CA ASP A 385 25.26 4.35 8.85
C ASP A 385 23.80 4.82 8.96
N GLY A 386 23.42 5.89 8.25
CA GLY A 386 22.07 6.45 8.27
C GLY A 386 21.77 7.32 9.50
N PHE A 387 22.73 7.51 10.41
CA PHE A 387 22.56 8.39 11.57
C PHE A 387 22.86 9.84 11.21
N THR A 388 22.16 10.77 11.87
CA THR A 388 22.37 12.21 11.71
C THR A 388 23.27 12.72 12.81
N TYR A 389 24.29 13.47 12.41
CA TYR A 389 25.28 14.07 13.31
C TYR A 389 25.39 15.57 13.06
N GLU A 390 25.86 16.29 14.07
CA GLU A 390 26.37 17.63 13.87
C GLU A 390 27.63 17.57 13.01
N ARG A 391 27.66 18.30 11.90
CA ARG A 391 28.74 18.26 10.90
C ARG A 391 30.13 18.37 11.52
N GLN A 392 30.35 19.31 12.43
CA GLN A 392 31.67 19.52 13.04
C GLN A 392 32.11 18.33 13.91
N ALA A 393 31.18 17.73 14.65
CA ALA A 393 31.46 16.60 15.53
C ALA A 393 31.84 15.36 14.71
N ILE A 394 31.07 15.05 13.66
CA ILE A 394 31.34 13.88 12.83
C ILE A 394 32.57 14.08 11.92
N GLU A 395 32.83 15.29 11.41
CA GLU A 395 34.05 15.57 10.63
C GLU A 395 35.31 15.40 11.51
N LYS A 396 35.27 15.86 12.77
CA LYS A 396 36.36 15.64 13.73
C LYS A 396 36.52 14.16 14.07
N TRP A 397 35.44 13.42 14.28
CA TRP A 397 35.48 11.98 14.55
C TRP A 397 36.12 11.21 13.38
N LEU A 398 35.68 11.49 12.15
CA LEU A 398 36.16 10.83 10.94
C LEU A 398 37.62 11.17 10.57
N SER A 399 38.20 12.21 11.18
CA SER A 399 39.63 12.53 11.06
C SER A 399 40.53 11.54 11.79
N MET A 400 40.00 10.86 12.82
CA MET A 400 40.75 9.93 13.68
C MET A 400 40.21 8.50 13.62
N HIS A 401 38.97 8.30 13.17
CA HIS A 401 38.28 7.01 13.16
C HIS A 401 37.59 6.77 11.82
N ASN A 402 37.39 5.50 11.46
CA ASN A 402 36.60 5.09 10.29
C ASN A 402 35.30 4.36 10.69
N THR A 403 34.87 4.51 11.95
CA THR A 403 33.72 3.85 12.54
C THR A 403 32.60 4.83 12.88
N SER A 404 31.38 4.33 13.00
CA SER A 404 30.22 5.07 13.48
C SER A 404 30.42 5.45 14.96
N PRO A 405 30.25 6.72 15.35
CA PRO A 405 30.22 7.11 16.75
C PRO A 405 29.08 6.47 17.55
N MET A 406 27.95 6.14 16.89
CA MET A 406 26.77 5.59 17.57
C MET A 406 26.83 4.08 17.75
N THR A 407 27.43 3.36 16.80
CA THR A 407 27.41 1.89 16.81
C THR A 407 28.79 1.25 16.94
N GLY A 408 29.87 2.02 16.78
CA GLY A 408 31.24 1.52 16.76
C GLY A 408 31.61 0.70 15.51
N ALA A 409 30.65 0.41 14.61
CA ALA A 409 30.87 -0.35 13.39
C ALA A 409 31.60 0.47 12.31
N VAL A 410 32.36 -0.18 11.43
CA VAL A 410 33.07 0.50 10.33
C VAL A 410 32.07 1.09 9.33
N LEU A 411 32.26 2.35 8.95
CA LEU A 411 31.40 3.03 7.99
C LEU A 411 31.74 2.60 6.56
N ALA A 412 30.70 2.30 5.76
CA ALA A 412 30.85 1.92 4.35
C ALA A 412 31.54 3.01 3.51
N HIS A 413 31.33 4.28 3.86
CA HIS A 413 32.04 5.43 3.31
C HIS A 413 32.13 6.58 4.31
N ARG A 414 33.04 7.53 4.06
CA ARG A 414 33.33 8.67 4.95
C ARG A 414 32.80 10.03 4.45
N TYR A 415 32.18 10.08 3.27
CA TYR A 415 31.52 11.31 2.83
C TYR A 415 30.19 11.48 3.58
N LEU A 416 29.85 12.74 3.85
CA LEU A 416 28.68 13.14 4.63
C LEU A 416 27.66 13.80 3.70
N THR A 417 26.41 13.39 3.80
CA THR A 417 25.30 13.94 3.00
C THR A 417 24.51 14.93 3.85
N GLU A 418 24.04 16.03 3.26
CA GLU A 418 23.20 16.98 4.01
C GLU A 418 21.83 16.37 4.33
N ASN A 419 21.37 16.54 5.57
CA ASN A 419 20.01 16.14 5.95
C ASN A 419 19.04 17.32 5.72
N PHE A 420 18.63 17.52 4.46
CA PHE A 420 17.71 18.60 4.08
C PHE A 420 16.34 18.48 4.76
N ALA A 421 15.88 17.26 5.04
CA ALA A 421 14.61 17.02 5.71
C ALA A 421 14.61 17.54 7.15
N LEU A 422 15.64 17.20 7.94
CA LEU A 422 15.76 17.71 9.31
C LEU A 422 15.95 19.22 9.34
N ARG A 423 16.71 19.77 8.38
CA ARG A 423 16.89 21.21 8.24
C ARG A 423 15.55 21.93 7.97
N HIS A 424 14.73 21.40 7.08
CA HIS A 424 13.41 21.96 6.79
C HIS A 424 12.47 21.89 8.01
N LEU A 425 12.54 20.80 8.79
CA LEU A 425 11.78 20.67 10.03
C LEU A 425 12.19 21.72 11.09
N ILE A 426 13.49 21.96 11.25
CA ILE A 426 14.00 23.00 12.16
C ILE A 426 13.55 24.38 11.70
N GLU A 427 13.69 24.69 10.41
CA GLU A 427 13.28 25.98 9.83
C GLU A 427 11.77 26.22 10.02
N THR A 428 10.95 25.18 9.83
CA THR A 428 9.50 25.23 10.04
C THR A 428 9.14 25.46 11.51
N TYR A 429 9.83 24.77 12.42
CA TYR A 429 9.61 24.91 13.86
C TYR A 429 10.01 26.30 14.39
N GLU A 430 11.13 26.85 13.90
CA GLU A 430 11.57 28.21 14.23
C GLU A 430 10.60 29.29 13.73
N ALA A 431 10.06 29.11 12.51
CA ALA A 431 9.03 30.00 11.97
C ALA A 431 7.78 30.01 12.87
N GLN A 432 7.30 28.84 13.30
CA GLN A 432 6.17 28.72 14.22
C GLN A 432 6.43 29.36 15.60
N LEU A 433 7.66 29.25 16.12
CA LEU A 433 8.05 29.90 17.38
C LEU A 433 8.08 31.43 17.23
N SER A 434 8.48 31.95 16.07
CA SER A 434 8.51 33.38 15.80
C SER A 434 7.10 34.00 15.69
N GLU A 435 6.15 33.27 15.08
CA GLU A 435 4.73 33.65 14.99
C GLU A 435 4.03 33.64 16.35
N LYS A 436 4.34 32.65 17.20
CA LYS A 436 3.82 32.59 18.58
C LYS A 436 4.32 33.76 19.44
N ARG A 437 5.58 34.18 19.27
CA ARG A 437 6.14 35.35 19.99
C ARG A 437 5.53 36.69 19.53
N THR A 438 5.22 36.84 18.24
CA THR A 438 4.59 38.05 17.70
C THR A 438 3.09 38.16 18.04
N THR A 439 2.38 37.03 18.14
CA THR A 439 0.97 37.00 18.56
C THR A 439 0.78 37.24 20.06
N GLN A 440 1.74 36.84 20.90
CA GLN A 440 1.71 37.10 22.34
C GLN A 440 2.01 38.58 22.68
N GLY A 441 2.83 39.26 21.88
CA GLY A 441 3.07 40.72 22.00
C GLY A 441 1.87 41.59 21.61
N ARG A 442 1.00 41.11 20.70
CA ARG A 442 -0.25 41.81 20.30
C ARG A 442 -1.40 41.67 21.29
N ARG A 443 -1.37 40.69 22.20
CA ARG A 443 -2.41 40.47 23.24
C ARG A 443 -2.19 41.25 24.54
N ALA A 444 -1.05 41.93 24.71
CA ALA A 444 -0.76 42.74 25.90
C ALA A 444 -1.38 44.17 25.88
N GLY A 445 -2.16 44.51 24.84
CA GLY A 445 -2.70 45.85 24.60
C GLY A 445 -4.23 45.98 24.68
N VAL A 446 -4.94 45.13 25.44
CA VAL A 446 -6.39 45.31 25.68
C VAL A 446 -6.70 45.30 27.17
N SER A 447 -7.41 46.34 27.56
CA SER A 447 -7.66 46.84 28.91
C SER A 447 -8.46 45.92 29.84
N LYS A 448 -8.14 46.05 31.12
CA LYS A 448 -8.81 45.53 32.32
C LYS A 448 -10.30 45.87 32.40
N THR A 449 -11.09 44.92 32.91
CA THR A 449 -12.37 44.99 33.68
C THR A 449 -13.04 43.60 33.51
N CYS A 450 -13.63 42.87 34.45
CA CYS A 450 -14.03 43.04 35.84
C CYS A 450 -14.03 41.66 36.54
N ILE A 451 -14.24 41.72 37.86
CA ILE A 451 -14.14 40.70 38.91
C ILE A 451 -15.31 39.67 38.89
N SER A 452 -15.03 38.40 39.21
CA SER A 452 -15.94 37.50 39.95
C SER A 452 -15.21 36.28 40.57
N PRO A 453 -15.74 35.69 41.66
CA PRO A 453 -15.00 35.07 42.79
C PRO A 453 -14.79 33.53 42.67
N PRO A 454 -14.06 32.87 43.60
CA PRO A 454 -13.56 31.51 43.39
C PRO A 454 -14.57 30.42 43.74
N LEU A 455 -14.47 29.30 43.02
CA LEU A 455 -15.16 28.04 43.29
C LEU A 455 -14.61 27.37 44.56
N SER A 456 -15.49 27.15 45.52
CA SER A 456 -15.41 26.08 46.49
C SER A 456 -16.82 25.67 46.88
N GLU A 457 -17.01 24.39 47.20
CA GLU A 457 -18.21 23.76 47.77
C GLU A 457 -19.19 23.16 46.75
N LEU A 458 -19.07 21.85 46.51
CA LEU A 458 -19.95 20.83 47.11
C LEU A 458 -19.77 19.50 46.36
N SER A 459 -19.10 18.57 47.03
CA SER A 459 -19.26 17.15 46.86
C SER A 459 -20.61 16.70 47.44
N ASP A 460 -21.07 15.55 46.96
CA ASP A 460 -21.73 14.47 47.71
C ASP A 460 -23.13 14.02 47.23
N GLU A 461 -23.19 12.68 47.12
CA GLU A 461 -24.33 11.75 47.13
C GLU A 461 -25.26 11.66 45.90
N ALA A 462 -25.88 10.52 45.55
CA ALA A 462 -25.63 9.07 45.61
C ALA A 462 -26.91 8.43 45.03
N ASP A 463 -26.75 7.34 44.27
CA ASP A 463 -27.65 6.18 44.03
C ASP A 463 -29.19 6.33 43.94
N SER A 464 -29.80 5.75 42.88
CA SER A 464 -30.61 4.51 43.01
C SER A 464 -31.44 4.09 41.76
N TYR A 465 -31.63 2.75 41.64
CA TYR A 465 -32.69 1.91 41.02
C TYR A 465 -32.95 1.80 39.48
N MET A 466 -32.56 0.60 38.97
CA MET A 466 -33.22 -0.43 38.11
C MET A 466 -34.16 -0.16 36.92
N ASP A 467 -33.90 -0.99 35.89
CA ASP A 467 -34.74 -1.66 34.87
C ASP A 467 -35.11 -1.02 33.52
N GLU A 468 -34.74 -1.81 32.50
CA GLU A 468 -35.24 -2.08 31.14
C GLU A 468 -35.86 -0.96 30.25
N GLU A 469 -35.37 -0.97 29.01
CA GLU A 469 -36.14 -0.91 27.74
C GLU A 469 -35.56 0.08 26.71
N TRP A 470 -35.54 -0.40 25.48
CA TRP A 470 -34.83 0.12 24.32
C TRP A 470 -35.63 1.26 23.67
N SER A 471 -35.10 2.47 23.60
CA SER A 471 -35.65 3.52 22.72
C SER A 471 -34.59 4.51 22.24
N ASN A 472 -34.65 4.77 20.93
CA ASN A 472 -33.83 5.69 20.16
C ASN A 472 -33.82 7.12 20.73
N GLU A 473 -32.63 7.67 20.98
CA GLU A 473 -32.25 9.08 20.72
C GLU A 473 -30.77 9.30 21.14
N ALA A 474 -30.00 10.01 20.30
CA ALA A 474 -28.67 10.51 20.66
C ALA A 474 -28.83 11.75 21.56
N PRO A 475 -27.97 12.00 22.58
CA PRO A 475 -26.76 12.80 22.33
C PRO A 475 -25.57 12.61 23.31
N SER A 476 -24.47 13.31 22.99
CA SER A 476 -23.51 13.95 23.93
C SER A 476 -22.36 13.14 24.57
N ARG A 477 -21.17 13.34 23.97
CA ARG A 477 -19.82 13.49 24.56
C ARG A 477 -19.61 13.10 26.05
N ARG A 478 -18.77 12.08 26.25
CA ARG A 478 -17.62 12.15 27.18
C ARG A 478 -16.52 11.19 26.72
N MET A 479 -15.40 11.74 26.26
CA MET A 479 -14.16 11.00 26.04
C MET A 479 -13.64 10.52 27.40
N VAL A 480 -13.52 9.21 27.58
CA VAL A 480 -12.64 8.62 28.60
C VAL A 480 -11.46 8.02 27.85
N ARG A 481 -10.31 8.65 28.06
CA ARG A 481 -9.00 8.21 27.63
C ARG A 481 -8.59 7.06 28.57
N MET A 482 -8.37 5.87 28.01
CA MET A 482 -7.62 4.82 28.68
C MET A 482 -6.48 4.41 27.73
N GLU A 483 -5.35 5.11 27.87
CA GLU A 483 -4.01 4.51 27.86
C GLU A 483 -4.00 3.45 29.00
N GLU A 484 -3.39 2.27 28.94
CA GLU A 484 -2.12 1.85 28.36
C GLU A 484 -2.00 0.29 28.44
N ASP A 485 -0.99 -0.24 27.76
CA ASP A 485 -0.23 -1.49 28.02
C ASP A 485 -0.75 -2.89 27.63
N MET A 486 -0.02 -3.52 26.70
CA MET A 486 0.62 -4.85 26.84
C MET A 486 1.45 -5.23 25.58
N PRO A 487 2.46 -6.12 25.70
CA PRO A 487 3.82 -5.86 25.23
C PRO A 487 4.16 -6.41 23.85
N ILE A 488 5.12 -5.74 23.21
CA ILE A 488 5.82 -6.17 22.01
C ILE A 488 6.73 -7.36 22.37
N LEU A 489 6.40 -8.56 21.89
CA LEU A 489 7.33 -9.68 21.89
C LEU A 489 8.30 -9.53 20.72
N SER A 490 9.51 -9.06 21.03
CA SER A 490 10.67 -9.17 20.15
C SER A 490 11.16 -10.62 20.15
N HIS A 491 11.04 -11.33 19.02
CA HIS A 491 11.77 -12.58 18.83
C HIS A 491 13.19 -12.28 18.35
N GLN A 492 14.14 -12.54 19.25
CA GLN A 492 15.55 -12.71 18.91
C GLN A 492 15.73 -13.97 18.06
N VAL A 493 16.63 -13.85 17.09
CA VAL A 493 17.19 -14.95 16.31
C VAL A 493 18.29 -15.58 17.17
N ASP A 494 18.16 -16.86 17.47
CA ASP A 494 19.28 -17.68 17.95
C ASP A 494 19.78 -18.55 16.78
N ASP A 495 21.06 -18.41 16.50
CA ASP A 495 21.84 -19.23 15.59
C ASP A 495 22.08 -20.62 16.20
N GLY A 496 21.81 -21.67 15.41
CA GLY A 496 22.10 -23.07 15.73
C GLY A 496 21.79 -24.00 14.56
#